data_AF-A0A804M4F9-F1
#
_entry.id   AF-A0A804M4F9-F1
#
_cell.length_a   1.000
_cell.length_b   1.000
_cell.length_c   1.000
_cell.angle_alpha   90.00
_cell.angle_beta   90.00
_cell.angle_gamma   90.00
#
_symmetry.space_group_name_H-M   'P 1'
#
loop_
_entity.id
_entity.type
_entity.pdbx_description
1 polymer ?
#
loop_
_entity_poly.entity_id
_entity_poly.type
_entity_poly.pdbx_seq_one_letter_code
_entity_poly.pdbx_strand_id
1 'polypeptide(L)'
;MKGGGVIRAAGGGAGGAGLLRTRLRLPVVLLSCSLFFLAGFFGSLLFTQDPEEADMPVPRERLLEAAWPEMPYGESGEAAPSLIPYQILSWQPRALYFPQFATSEQCENIVKTAKERLKPSTLALRKGETAESTKGIRTSSGTFLSANEDPTETLAEIEKKIARATMLPRNHGEPFNVLRYNIGQRYASHYDAFDPAQYGPQKNQRVASFLLYLTDVEEGGETMFPYE
;
A
#
# COMPACT_ATOMS: atom_id res chain seq x y z
N MET A 1 -56.27 11.47 -68.03
CA MET A 1 -55.01 11.46 -68.81
C MET A 1 -54.23 10.21 -68.42
N LYS A 2 -53.84 9.40 -69.43
CA LYS A 2 -52.77 8.36 -69.50
C LYS A 2 -52.45 7.61 -68.19
N GLY A 3 -52.58 6.30 -68.06
CA GLY A 3 -52.24 5.22 -68.98
C GLY A 3 -51.35 4.22 -68.20
N GLY A 4 -51.71 2.94 -68.17
CA GLY A 4 -51.02 1.89 -67.42
C GLY A 4 -49.83 1.23 -68.15
N GLY A 5 -49.26 0.21 -67.50
CA GLY A 5 -48.14 -0.66 -67.96
C GLY A 5 -47.16 -0.85 -66.80
N VAL A 6 -47.07 -1.93 -66.01
CA VAL A 6 -46.99 -3.40 -66.21
C VAL A 6 -45.71 -3.89 -66.92
N ILE A 7 -45.05 -4.87 -66.26
CA ILE A 7 -44.29 -6.03 -66.78
C ILE A 7 -42.74 -5.98 -66.80
N ARG A 8 -42.19 -6.92 -66.00
CA ARG A 8 -41.08 -7.89 -66.16
C ARG A 8 -39.82 -7.57 -66.98
N ALA A 9 -38.71 -8.00 -66.35
CA ALA A 9 -37.59 -8.78 -66.86
C ALA A 9 -37.48 -9.11 -68.37
N ALA A 10 -36.28 -8.89 -68.90
CA ALA A 10 -35.62 -9.67 -69.95
C ALA A 10 -34.23 -10.03 -69.39
N GLY A 11 -33.70 -11.27 -69.41
CA GLY A 11 -33.54 -12.15 -70.56
C GLY A 11 -32.44 -11.57 -71.45
N GLY A 12 -31.26 -12.14 -71.70
CA GLY A 12 -30.75 -13.50 -71.60
C GLY A 12 -29.89 -13.76 -72.85
N GLY A 13 -28.62 -14.18 -72.67
CA GLY A 13 -27.71 -14.66 -73.73
C GLY A 13 -27.00 -13.56 -74.53
N ALA A 14 -25.81 -13.71 -75.10
CA ALA A 14 -24.82 -14.79 -75.15
C ALA A 14 -23.50 -14.16 -75.68
N GLY A 15 -22.35 -14.82 -75.53
CA GLY A 15 -21.13 -14.49 -76.28
C GLY A 15 -19.88 -14.42 -75.40
N GLY A 16 -19.04 -15.45 -75.48
CA GLY A 16 -17.91 -15.67 -74.59
C GLY A 16 -16.63 -14.89 -74.90
N ALA A 17 -15.68 -15.01 -73.99
CA ALA A 17 -14.24 -15.08 -74.22
C ALA A 17 -13.62 -15.56 -72.91
N GLY A 18 -12.88 -16.67 -72.97
CA GLY A 18 -12.29 -17.30 -71.80
C GLY A 18 -11.24 -16.42 -71.12
N LEU A 19 -11.24 -16.46 -69.79
CA LEU A 19 -10.07 -16.13 -68.99
C LEU A 19 -9.95 -17.22 -67.92
N LEU A 20 -8.81 -17.93 -67.92
CA LEU A 20 -8.58 -19.15 -67.16
C LEU A 20 -8.83 -18.95 -65.66
N ARG A 21 -9.92 -19.54 -65.16
CA ARG A 21 -10.09 -19.78 -63.73
C ARG A 21 -9.35 -21.06 -63.39
N THR A 22 -8.08 -20.96 -62.98
CA THR A 22 -7.36 -22.09 -62.40
C THR A 22 -8.09 -22.50 -61.12
N ARG A 23 -8.88 -23.57 -61.18
CA ARG A 23 -9.43 -24.22 -60.00
C ARG A 23 -8.25 -24.84 -59.24
N LEU A 24 -7.66 -24.12 -58.29
CA LEU A 24 -6.82 -24.77 -57.29
C LEU A 24 -7.69 -25.83 -56.60
N ARG A 25 -7.33 -27.10 -56.78
CA ARG A 25 -8.03 -28.21 -56.12
C ARG A 25 -7.93 -27.95 -54.62
N LEU A 26 -9.04 -28.11 -53.88
CA LEU A 26 -9.11 -27.98 -52.42
C LEU A 26 -7.87 -28.52 -51.66
N PRO A 27 -7.26 -29.68 -52.03
CA PRO A 27 -6.02 -30.14 -51.41
C PRO A 27 -4.82 -29.18 -51.56
N VAL A 28 -4.69 -28.43 -52.65
CA VAL A 28 -3.62 -27.44 -52.86
C VAL A 28 -3.82 -26.22 -51.95
N VAL A 29 -5.07 -25.79 -51.76
CA VAL A 29 -5.39 -24.71 -50.81
C VAL A 29 -5.08 -25.15 -49.38
N LEU A 30 -5.50 -26.37 -49.01
CA LEU A 30 -5.21 -26.93 -47.68
C LEU A 30 -3.71 -27.11 -47.43
N LEU A 31 -2.95 -27.57 -48.43
CA LEU A 31 -1.49 -27.66 -48.37
C LEU A 31 -0.82 -26.29 -48.26
N SER A 32 -1.35 -25.27 -48.96
CA SER A 32 -0.83 -23.91 -48.82
C SER A 32 -1.10 -23.34 -47.43
N CYS A 33 -2.30 -23.54 -46.89
CA CYS A 33 -2.67 -23.09 -45.55
C CYS A 33 -1.86 -23.80 -44.47
N SER A 34 -1.60 -25.11 -44.60
CA SER A 34 -0.78 -25.85 -43.64
C SER A 34 0.68 -25.41 -43.70
N LEU A 35 1.23 -25.11 -44.87
CA LEU A 35 2.58 -24.56 -45.01
C LEU A 35 2.71 -23.18 -44.36
N PHE A 36 1.75 -22.27 -44.56
CA PHE A 36 1.76 -20.97 -43.89
C PHE A 36 1.56 -21.08 -42.38
N PHE A 37 0.74 -22.03 -41.91
CA PHE A 37 0.54 -22.28 -40.48
C PHE A 37 1.81 -22.85 -39.84
N LEU A 38 2.48 -23.81 -40.49
CA LEU A 38 3.75 -24.37 -40.02
C LEU A 38 4.87 -23.33 -40.08
N ALA A 39 4.96 -22.53 -41.15
CA ALA A 39 5.94 -21.45 -41.23
C ALA A 39 5.72 -20.36 -40.17
N GLY A 40 4.46 -20.03 -39.85
CA GLY A 40 4.13 -19.14 -38.73
C GLY A 40 4.46 -19.74 -37.37
N PHE A 41 4.12 -21.02 -37.16
CA PHE A 41 4.37 -21.75 -35.92
C PHE A 41 5.87 -21.97 -35.64
N PHE A 42 6.65 -22.36 -36.65
CA PHE A 42 8.11 -22.50 -36.53
C PHE A 42 8.84 -21.15 -36.60
N GLY A 43 8.28 -20.15 -37.29
CA GLY A 43 8.76 -18.77 -37.24
C GLY A 43 8.66 -18.16 -35.85
N SER A 44 7.55 -18.39 -35.12
CA SER A 44 7.43 -17.96 -33.72
C SER A 44 8.46 -18.63 -32.80
N LEU A 45 8.86 -19.88 -33.06
CA LEU A 45 9.90 -20.58 -32.31
C LEU A 45 11.32 -20.00 -32.53
N LEU A 46 11.57 -19.33 -33.67
CA LEU A 46 12.86 -18.68 -33.95
C LEU A 46 12.95 -17.25 -33.38
N PHE A 47 11.81 -16.60 -33.11
CA PHE A 47 11.74 -15.24 -32.56
C PHE A 47 11.38 -15.20 -31.07
N THR A 48 10.98 -16.32 -30.46
CA THR A 48 10.93 -16.44 -28.99
C THR A 48 12.32 -16.81 -28.46
N GLN A 49 13.23 -15.84 -28.54
CA GLN A 49 14.33 -15.70 -27.59
C GLN A 49 14.14 -14.36 -26.87
N ASP A 50 13.00 -14.21 -26.20
CA ASP A 50 12.97 -13.34 -25.02
C ASP A 50 13.67 -14.11 -23.89
N PRO A 51 14.53 -13.45 -23.11
CA PRO A 51 15.21 -14.11 -22.01
C PRO A 51 14.16 -14.65 -21.04
N GLU A 52 14.34 -15.87 -20.55
CA GLU A 52 13.59 -16.39 -19.41
C GLU A 52 13.78 -15.45 -18.20
N GLU A 53 12.86 -14.51 -18.07
CA GLU A 53 12.56 -13.78 -16.85
C GLU A 53 11.13 -14.15 -16.44
N ALA A 54 10.87 -15.46 -16.40
CA ALA A 54 9.60 -16.04 -15.96
C ALA A 54 9.75 -16.57 -14.53
N ASP A 55 9.36 -15.72 -13.57
CA ASP A 55 8.66 -16.08 -12.33
C ASP A 55 9.25 -17.21 -11.47
N MET A 56 10.57 -17.21 -11.28
CA MET A 56 11.20 -17.94 -10.19
C MET A 56 11.06 -17.10 -8.91
N PRO A 57 10.60 -17.65 -7.77
CA PRO A 57 10.66 -16.94 -6.50
C PRO A 57 12.12 -16.67 -6.20
N VAL A 58 12.54 -15.41 -6.37
CA VAL A 58 13.89 -14.97 -6.04
C VAL A 58 14.09 -15.30 -4.56
N PRO A 59 15.04 -16.18 -4.20
CA PRO A 59 15.30 -16.47 -2.80
C PRO A 59 15.59 -15.14 -2.10
N ARG A 60 14.87 -14.84 -1.01
CA ARG A 60 14.95 -13.58 -0.25
C ARG A 60 16.39 -13.16 0.08
N GLU A 61 17.29 -14.13 0.16
CA GLU A 61 18.72 -13.96 0.37
C GLU A 61 19.41 -13.17 -0.76
N ARG A 62 19.03 -13.36 -2.04
CA ARG A 62 19.69 -12.73 -3.19
C ARG A 62 19.39 -11.23 -3.32
N LEU A 63 18.28 -10.76 -2.74
CA LEU A 63 17.95 -9.32 -2.63
C LEU A 63 18.79 -8.60 -1.58
N LEU A 64 19.26 -9.31 -0.54
CA LEU A 64 20.12 -8.74 0.50
C LEU A 64 21.58 -8.61 0.05
N GLU A 65 22.03 -9.46 -0.89
CA GLU A 65 23.39 -9.46 -1.43
C GLU A 65 23.58 -8.60 -2.70
N ALA A 66 22.51 -8.04 -3.28
CA ALA A 66 22.67 -7.13 -4.41
C ALA A 66 23.39 -5.86 -3.94
N ALA A 67 24.67 -5.72 -4.29
CA ALA A 67 25.42 -4.49 -4.10
C ALA A 67 24.72 -3.38 -4.90
N TRP A 68 23.94 -2.56 -4.22
CA TRP A 68 23.27 -1.41 -4.83
C TRP A 68 24.34 -0.42 -5.29
N PRO A 69 24.28 0.10 -6.52
CA PRO A 69 25.23 1.10 -6.96
C PRO A 69 25.13 2.34 -6.05
N GLU A 70 26.28 2.87 -5.62
CA GLU A 70 26.31 4.13 -4.86
C GLU A 70 25.68 5.23 -5.72
N MET A 71 24.58 5.81 -5.22
CA MET A 71 23.90 6.93 -5.87
C MET A 71 24.12 8.20 -5.06
N PRO A 72 24.33 9.35 -5.72
CA PRO A 72 24.34 10.63 -5.02
C PRO A 72 22.99 10.86 -4.32
N TYR A 73 23.02 11.33 -3.09
CA TYR A 73 21.84 11.63 -2.28
C TYR A 73 21.70 13.14 -2.05
N GLY A 74 20.47 13.61 -1.83
CA GLY A 74 20.22 15.02 -1.50
C GLY A 74 20.69 15.37 -0.09
N GLU A 75 20.69 16.66 0.27
CA GLU A 75 21.12 17.11 1.62
C GLU A 75 20.35 16.42 2.76
N SER A 76 19.09 16.07 2.53
CA SER A 76 18.23 15.34 3.47
C SER A 76 18.06 13.85 3.13
N GLY A 77 18.85 13.32 2.19
CA GLY A 77 18.78 11.93 1.73
C GLY A 77 19.70 10.99 2.51
N GLU A 78 19.51 9.69 2.33
CA GLU A 78 20.32 8.64 2.96
C GLU A 78 21.43 8.19 1.99
N ALA A 79 22.62 7.89 2.53
CA ALA A 79 23.77 7.46 1.74
C ALA A 79 23.64 6.03 1.17
N ALA A 80 22.74 5.23 1.73
CA ALA A 80 22.52 3.84 1.36
C ALA A 80 21.02 3.50 1.39
N PRO A 81 20.56 2.55 0.55
CA PRO A 81 19.19 2.07 0.61
C PRO A 81 18.91 1.37 1.94
N SER A 82 17.65 1.44 2.39
CA SER A 82 17.17 0.71 3.55
C SER A 82 15.85 0.02 3.22
N LEU A 83 15.64 -1.18 3.76
CA LEU A 83 14.42 -1.96 3.56
C LEU A 83 13.57 -1.93 4.83
N ILE A 84 12.30 -1.55 4.69
CA ILE A 84 11.29 -1.62 5.75
C ILE A 84 10.15 -2.51 5.23
N PRO A 85 10.08 -3.79 5.62
CA PRO A 85 9.00 -4.67 5.19
C PRO A 85 7.66 -4.19 5.76
N TYR A 86 6.59 -4.31 4.97
CA TYR A 86 5.23 -3.98 5.39
C TYR A 86 4.18 -4.85 4.70
N GLN A 87 3.00 -4.92 5.30
CA GLN A 87 1.80 -5.52 4.76
C GLN A 87 0.70 -4.46 4.66
N ILE A 88 -0.06 -4.47 3.58
CA ILE A 88 -1.26 -3.62 3.45
C ILE A 88 -2.42 -4.36 4.12
N LEU A 89 -3.00 -3.75 5.15
CA LEU A 89 -4.17 -4.29 5.85
C LEU A 89 -5.48 -3.78 5.24
N SER A 90 -5.53 -2.50 4.87
CA SER A 90 -6.69 -1.87 4.24
C SER A 90 -6.25 -0.72 3.34
N TRP A 91 -7.06 -0.43 2.32
CA TRP A 91 -6.89 0.73 1.43
C TRP A 91 -7.80 1.90 1.82
N GLN A 92 -8.93 1.62 2.48
CA GLN A 92 -9.91 2.62 2.86
C GLN A 92 -10.52 2.28 4.22
N PRO A 93 -10.04 2.90 5.32
CA PRO A 93 -8.88 3.79 5.38
C PRO A 93 -7.56 3.05 5.06
N ARG A 94 -6.52 3.80 4.68
CA ARG A 94 -5.20 3.20 4.46
C ARG A 94 -4.61 2.73 5.79
N ALA A 95 -4.40 1.43 5.94
CA ALA A 95 -3.78 0.81 7.10
C ALA A 95 -2.65 -0.12 6.67
N LEU A 96 -1.47 0.06 7.26
CA LEU A 96 -0.26 -0.70 6.97
C LEU A 96 0.28 -1.33 8.25
N TYR A 97 0.72 -2.58 8.17
CA TYR A 97 1.39 -3.30 9.25
C TYR A 97 2.89 -3.44 8.96
N PHE A 98 3.73 -3.05 9.92
CA PHE A 98 5.18 -3.14 9.81
C PHE A 98 5.72 -4.17 10.82
N PRO A 99 6.01 -5.43 10.41
CA PRO A 99 6.51 -6.44 11.32
C PRO A 99 7.91 -6.09 11.82
N GLN A 100 8.17 -6.35 13.11
CA GLN A 100 9.49 -6.15 13.75
C GLN A 100 10.05 -4.73 13.50
N PHE A 101 9.18 -3.73 13.64
CA PHE A 101 9.54 -2.34 13.37
C PHE A 101 10.57 -1.78 14.36
N ALA A 102 10.48 -2.17 15.64
CA ALA A 102 11.49 -1.92 16.66
C ALA A 102 12.02 -3.25 17.21
N THR A 103 13.26 -3.25 17.70
CA THR A 103 13.83 -4.42 18.37
C THR A 103 13.24 -4.58 19.78
N SER A 104 13.33 -5.78 20.36
CA SER A 104 12.89 -6.01 21.74
C SER A 104 13.61 -5.08 22.73
N GLU A 105 14.92 -4.86 22.54
CA GLU A 105 15.72 -3.93 23.35
C GLU A 105 15.20 -2.49 23.26
N GLN A 106 14.90 -2.02 22.04
CA GLN A 106 14.32 -0.68 21.84
C GLN A 106 12.97 -0.57 22.56
N CYS A 107 12.10 -1.57 22.42
CA CYS A 107 10.82 -1.59 23.13
C CYS A 107 10.99 -1.57 24.66
N GLU A 108 11.91 -2.36 25.21
CA GLU A 108 12.22 -2.41 26.64
C GLU A 108 12.75 -1.08 27.16
N ASN A 109 13.63 -0.41 26.41
CA ASN A 109 14.17 0.91 26.76
C ASN A 109 13.06 1.97 26.86
N ILE A 110 12.13 1.98 25.90
CA ILE A 110 10.97 2.90 25.92
C ILE A 110 10.08 2.60 27.14
N VAL A 111 9.75 1.33 27.36
CA VAL A 111 8.90 0.92 28.49
C VAL A 111 9.53 1.28 29.82
N LYS A 112 10.84 1.06 29.99
CA LYS A 112 11.59 1.39 31.21
C LYS A 112 11.52 2.90 31.48
N THR A 113 11.84 3.72 30.48
CA THR A 113 11.82 5.18 30.60
C THR A 113 10.41 5.71 30.88
N ALA A 114 9.39 5.15 30.22
CA ALA A 114 8.01 5.59 30.39
C ALA A 114 7.46 5.25 31.78
N LYS A 115 7.78 4.07 32.34
CA LYS A 115 7.23 3.56 33.62
C LYS A 115 7.37 4.54 34.79
N GLU A 116 8.47 5.30 34.84
CA GLU A 116 8.74 6.26 35.91
C GLU A 116 7.87 7.53 35.81
N ARG A 117 7.31 7.82 34.63
CA ARG A 117 6.62 9.07 34.31
C ARG A 117 5.13 8.89 34.02
N LEU A 118 4.59 7.66 34.11
CA LEU A 118 3.20 7.36 33.82
C LEU A 118 2.24 8.05 34.79
N LYS A 119 1.23 8.72 34.23
CA LYS A 119 0.11 9.33 34.96
C LYS A 119 -1.21 8.95 34.29
N PRO A 120 -2.37 9.06 34.96
CA PRO A 120 -3.66 8.86 34.30
C PRO A 120 -3.77 9.71 33.03
N SER A 121 -4.16 9.09 31.91
CA SER A 121 -4.23 9.80 30.63
C SER A 121 -5.37 10.82 30.62
N THR A 122 -5.17 11.92 29.90
CA THR A 122 -6.17 12.97 29.68
C THR A 122 -6.68 12.97 28.24
N LEU A 123 -7.75 13.73 27.99
CA LEU A 123 -8.37 13.93 26.69
C LEU A 123 -8.33 15.41 26.33
N ALA A 124 -8.25 15.70 25.02
CA ALA A 124 -8.59 17.02 24.51
C ALA A 124 -10.10 17.20 24.61
N LEU A 125 -10.55 18.04 25.53
CA LEU A 125 -11.97 18.28 25.80
C LEU A 125 -12.58 19.18 24.74
N ARG A 126 -13.78 18.82 24.26
CA ARG A 126 -14.59 19.68 23.40
C ARG A 126 -15.24 20.79 24.22
N LYS A 127 -15.75 21.81 23.54
CA LYS A 127 -16.44 22.92 24.20
C LYS A 127 -17.63 22.39 25.03
N GLY A 128 -17.57 22.59 26.34
CA GLY A 128 -18.60 22.16 27.30
C GLY A 128 -18.33 20.81 27.98
N GLU A 129 -17.28 20.08 27.59
CA GLU A 129 -16.89 18.84 28.27
C GLU A 129 -15.99 19.12 29.47
N THR A 130 -16.13 18.27 30.50
CA THR A 130 -15.26 18.23 31.68
C THR A 130 -14.58 16.86 31.80
N ALA A 131 -13.57 16.76 32.67
CA ALA A 131 -12.92 15.50 33.01
C ALA A 131 -13.93 14.45 33.52
N GLU A 132 -14.93 14.87 34.29
CA GLU A 132 -15.98 13.99 34.82
C GLU A 132 -16.91 13.49 33.71
N SER A 133 -17.32 14.37 32.80
CA SER A 133 -18.23 13.99 31.70
C SER A 133 -17.61 13.01 30.70
N THR A 134 -16.28 12.97 30.62
CA THR A 134 -15.51 12.14 29.69
C THR A 134 -14.89 10.90 30.38
N LYS A 135 -15.23 10.69 31.66
CA LYS A 135 -14.70 9.57 32.45
C LYS A 135 -15.05 8.23 31.78
N GLY A 136 -14.03 7.39 31.61
CA GLY A 136 -14.20 6.04 31.04
C GLY A 136 -14.01 5.96 29.52
N ILE A 137 -13.90 7.09 28.82
CA ILE A 137 -13.59 7.12 27.38
C ILE A 137 -12.15 6.61 27.14
N ARG A 138 -11.20 7.14 27.91
CA ARG A 138 -9.81 6.68 27.93
C ARG A 138 -9.43 6.38 29.37
N THR A 139 -9.03 5.14 29.63
CA THR A 139 -8.72 4.69 30.98
C THR A 139 -7.27 4.26 31.16
N SER A 140 -6.41 4.50 30.16
CA SER A 140 -4.97 4.25 30.24
C SER A 140 -4.26 5.16 31.26
N SER A 141 -3.04 4.75 31.59
CA SER A 141 -1.99 5.68 32.01
C SER A 141 -1.08 6.01 30.83
N GLY A 142 -0.46 7.18 30.83
CA GLY A 142 0.44 7.59 29.75
C GLY A 142 1.45 8.65 30.16
N THR A 143 2.41 8.87 29.28
CA THR A 143 3.42 9.92 29.38
C THR A 143 3.91 10.31 27.99
N PHE A 144 4.44 11.52 27.86
CA PHE A 144 5.09 11.96 26.63
C PHE A 144 6.60 11.82 26.78
N LEU A 145 7.25 11.23 25.78
CA LEU A 145 8.70 11.16 25.68
C LEU A 145 9.15 11.82 24.38
N SER A 146 10.22 12.59 24.44
CA SER A 146 10.82 13.23 23.26
C SER A 146 12.19 12.63 23.00
N ALA A 147 12.59 12.52 21.73
CA ALA A 147 13.88 11.92 21.37
C ALA A 147 15.11 12.65 21.95
N ASN A 148 14.98 13.95 22.24
CA ASN A 148 16.03 14.73 22.90
C ASN A 148 16.18 14.43 24.40
N GLU A 149 15.21 13.76 25.02
CA GLU A 149 15.24 13.37 26.44
C GLU A 149 15.64 11.91 26.65
N ASP A 150 15.84 11.15 25.56
CA ASP A 150 16.19 9.73 25.59
C ASP A 150 17.71 9.54 25.48
N PRO A 151 18.40 9.16 26.56
CA PRO A 151 19.85 8.98 26.54
C PRO A 151 20.29 7.74 25.74
N THR A 152 19.36 6.85 25.38
CA THR A 152 19.66 5.64 24.60
C THR A 152 19.61 5.86 23.09
N GLU A 153 19.17 7.05 22.64
CA GLU A 153 18.88 7.39 21.25
C GLU A 153 17.80 6.52 20.55
N THR A 154 17.20 5.57 21.27
CA THR A 154 16.15 4.66 20.78
C THR A 154 15.02 5.42 20.09
N LEU A 155 14.49 6.47 20.72
CA LEU A 155 13.40 7.27 20.17
C LEU A 155 13.83 8.02 18.90
N ALA A 156 15.07 8.51 18.84
CA ALA A 156 15.58 9.21 17.66
C ALA A 156 15.74 8.26 16.46
N GLU A 157 16.19 7.03 16.69
CA GLU A 157 16.29 5.99 15.66
C GLU A 157 14.90 5.59 15.14
N ILE A 158 13.94 5.40 16.05
CA ILE A 158 12.55 5.07 15.69
C ILE A 158 11.92 6.21 14.90
N GLU A 159 12.09 7.47 15.30
CA GLU A 159 11.60 8.63 14.54
C GLU A 159 12.16 8.68 13.12
N LYS A 160 13.47 8.43 12.95
CA LYS A 160 14.08 8.33 11.62
C LYS A 160 13.46 7.21 10.80
N LYS A 161 13.22 6.03 11.40
CA LYS A 161 12.60 4.89 10.73
C LYS A 161 11.13 5.17 10.37
N ILE A 162 10.37 5.85 11.22
CA ILE A 162 8.98 6.28 10.95
C ILE A 162 8.96 7.29 9.80
N ALA A 163 9.88 8.26 9.79
CA ALA A 163 9.98 9.23 8.71
C ALA A 163 10.21 8.53 7.35
N ARG A 164 11.09 7.52 7.30
CA ARG A 164 11.28 6.71 6.09
C ARG A 164 10.03 5.91 5.71
N ALA A 165 9.38 5.26 6.66
CA ALA A 165 8.20 4.44 6.41
C ALA A 165 6.99 5.25 5.92
N THR A 166 6.84 6.48 6.41
CA THR A 166 5.70 7.36 6.10
C THR A 166 5.99 8.37 4.99
N MET A 167 7.27 8.57 4.65
CA MET A 167 7.76 9.66 3.80
C MET A 167 7.38 11.06 4.33
N LEU A 168 7.14 11.18 5.64
CA LEU A 168 6.89 12.45 6.30
C LEU A 168 8.16 12.94 7.00
N PRO A 169 8.49 14.24 6.94
CA PRO A 169 9.62 14.80 7.67
C PRO A 169 9.55 14.52 9.17
N ARG A 170 10.69 14.12 9.76
CA ARG A 170 10.79 13.80 11.19
C ARG A 170 10.26 14.93 12.10
N ASN A 171 10.50 16.18 11.73
CA ASN A 171 10.08 17.36 12.49
C ASN A 171 8.57 17.63 12.46
N HIS A 172 7.79 16.87 11.68
CA HIS A 172 6.32 16.92 11.72
C HIS A 172 5.73 15.98 12.78
N GLY A 173 6.54 15.10 13.37
CA GLY A 173 6.13 14.21 14.45
C GLY A 173 5.90 14.97 15.76
N GLU A 174 4.84 14.58 16.48
CA GLU A 174 4.65 14.95 17.88
C GLU A 174 5.54 14.07 18.78
N PRO A 175 5.83 14.50 20.03
CA PRO A 175 6.46 13.62 21.02
C PRO A 175 5.71 12.29 21.18
N PHE A 176 6.43 11.21 21.48
CA PHE A 176 5.83 9.90 21.66
C PHE A 176 4.86 9.90 22.83
N ASN A 177 3.59 9.64 22.54
CA ASN A 177 2.58 9.38 23.56
C ASN A 177 2.61 7.91 23.97
N VAL A 178 3.40 7.57 24.98
CA VAL A 178 3.53 6.20 25.47
C VAL A 178 2.37 5.88 26.42
N LEU A 179 1.66 4.79 26.14
CA LEU A 179 0.44 4.41 26.85
C LEU A 179 0.56 3.01 27.44
N ARG A 180 0.01 2.86 28.65
CA ARG A 180 -0.14 1.58 29.33
C ARG A 180 -1.60 1.35 29.69
N TYR A 181 -2.10 0.20 29.24
CA TYR A 181 -3.41 -0.34 29.57
C TYR A 181 -3.22 -1.57 30.48
N ASN A 182 -3.89 -1.57 31.63
CA ASN A 182 -4.05 -2.76 32.46
C ASN A 182 -5.33 -3.51 32.05
N ILE A 183 -5.54 -4.70 32.61
CA ILE A 183 -6.75 -5.50 32.38
C ILE A 183 -8.01 -4.65 32.59
N GLY A 184 -8.92 -4.69 31.60
CA GLY A 184 -10.16 -3.93 31.59
C GLY A 184 -10.05 -2.45 31.21
N GLN A 185 -8.84 -1.92 31.02
CA GLN A 185 -8.66 -0.56 30.49
C GLN A 185 -8.79 -0.54 28.97
N ARG A 186 -9.23 0.59 28.43
CA ARG A 186 -9.53 0.76 27.01
C ARG A 186 -9.47 2.22 26.58
N TYR A 187 -9.55 2.42 25.27
CA TYR A 187 -9.87 3.69 24.67
C TYR A 187 -11.07 3.48 23.73
N ALA A 188 -12.15 4.22 23.93
CA ALA A 188 -13.26 4.28 22.99
C ALA A 188 -12.80 4.76 21.60
N SER A 189 -13.51 4.32 20.56
CA SER A 189 -13.30 4.73 19.17
C SER A 189 -13.30 6.25 19.04
N HIS A 190 -12.33 6.80 18.30
CA HIS A 190 -12.18 8.22 18.06
C HIS A 190 -11.41 8.45 16.75
N TYR A 191 -11.37 9.73 16.32
CA TYR A 191 -10.46 10.17 15.27
C TYR A 191 -9.24 10.82 15.91
N ASP A 192 -8.06 10.54 15.35
CA ASP A 192 -6.84 11.23 15.76
C ASP A 192 -6.77 12.67 15.23
N ALA A 193 -7.45 12.93 14.11
CA ALA A 193 -7.60 14.26 13.54
C ALA A 193 -8.62 15.08 14.35
N PHE A 194 -8.32 16.35 14.53
CA PHE A 194 -9.19 17.29 15.25
C PHE A 194 -10.23 17.88 14.29
N ASP A 195 -11.49 17.50 14.44
CA ASP A 195 -12.60 18.07 13.67
C ASP A 195 -12.74 19.59 13.97
N PRO A 196 -12.58 20.47 12.97
CA PRO A 196 -12.70 21.91 13.18
C PRO A 196 -14.07 22.37 13.72
N ALA A 197 -15.13 21.61 13.46
CA ALA A 197 -16.46 21.91 14.00
C ALA A 197 -16.53 21.70 15.52
N GLN A 198 -15.73 20.78 16.06
CA GLN A 198 -15.73 20.42 17.49
C GLN A 198 -14.59 21.10 18.27
N TYR A 199 -13.43 21.28 17.64
CA TYR A 199 -12.20 21.79 18.26
C TYR A 199 -11.80 23.19 17.78
N GLY A 200 -12.54 23.78 16.85
CA GLY A 200 -12.19 25.05 16.21
C GLY A 200 -11.13 24.90 15.11
N PRO A 201 -10.79 25.99 14.38
CA PRO A 201 -9.80 25.93 13.31
C PRO A 201 -8.42 25.52 13.84
N GLN A 202 -7.83 24.50 13.23
CA GLN A 202 -6.51 23.99 13.58
C GLN A 202 -5.45 24.61 12.69
N LYS A 203 -4.35 25.11 13.27
CA LYS A 203 -3.20 25.61 12.50
C LYS A 203 -2.44 24.48 11.82
N ASN A 204 -2.32 23.34 12.50
CA ASN A 204 -1.68 22.12 12.04
C ASN A 204 -2.64 20.95 12.30
N GLN A 205 -2.73 20.00 11.37
CA GLN A 205 -3.61 18.83 11.49
C GLN A 205 -2.82 17.54 11.35
N ARG A 206 -3.24 16.51 12.08
CA ARG A 206 -2.68 15.15 11.94
C ARG A 206 -3.18 14.51 10.65
N VAL A 207 -2.25 14.03 9.83
CA VAL A 207 -2.54 13.39 8.53
C VAL A 207 -2.33 11.87 8.56
N ALA A 208 -1.60 11.36 9.55
CA ALA A 208 -1.32 9.96 9.76
C ALA A 208 -1.00 9.70 11.24
N SER A 209 -1.22 8.48 11.69
CA SER A 209 -0.83 7.99 13.01
C SER A 209 0.00 6.73 12.87
N PHE A 210 1.03 6.59 13.70
CA PHE A 210 1.89 5.42 13.73
C PHE A 210 1.82 4.80 15.13
N LEU A 211 1.22 3.62 15.24
CA LEU A 211 1.09 2.89 16.50
C LEU A 211 2.21 1.85 16.59
N LEU A 212 3.07 1.99 17.61
CA LEU A 212 4.13 1.04 17.91
C LEU A 212 3.74 0.22 19.14
N TYR A 213 3.51 -1.08 18.97
CA TYR A 213 3.28 -2.00 20.08
C TYR A 213 4.60 -2.33 20.76
N LEU A 214 4.68 -2.06 22.07
CA LEU A 214 5.92 -2.21 22.86
C LEU A 214 6.01 -3.54 23.60
N THR A 215 4.89 -4.25 23.76
CA THR A 215 4.79 -5.51 24.49
C THR A 215 3.74 -6.40 23.84
N ASP A 216 3.96 -7.71 23.88
CA ASP A 216 2.92 -8.68 23.53
C ASP A 216 1.82 -8.68 24.59
N VAL A 217 0.58 -8.85 24.14
CA VAL A 217 -0.62 -8.90 24.99
C VAL A 217 -1.25 -10.29 24.80
N GLU A 218 -1.47 -10.99 25.92
CA GLU A 218 -1.99 -12.36 25.90
C GLU A 218 -3.43 -12.44 25.35
N GLU A 219 -4.29 -11.50 25.75
CA GLU A 219 -5.68 -11.44 25.33
C GLU A 219 -6.19 -9.99 25.27
N GLY A 220 -6.91 -9.65 24.20
CA GLY A 220 -7.49 -8.33 23.97
C GLY A 220 -6.45 -7.25 23.62
N GLY A 221 -6.86 -5.99 23.72
CA GLY A 221 -5.99 -4.83 23.45
C GLY A 221 -5.80 -4.52 21.96
N GLU A 222 -6.65 -5.08 21.11
CA GLU A 222 -6.61 -4.88 19.66
C GLU A 222 -6.88 -3.42 19.30
N THR A 223 -6.24 -2.96 18.23
CA THR A 223 -6.63 -1.72 17.57
C THR A 223 -7.69 -2.04 16.52
N MET A 224 -8.94 -1.70 16.83
CA MET A 224 -10.08 -1.93 15.97
C MET A 224 -10.43 -0.68 15.17
N PHE A 225 -10.69 -0.86 13.87
CA PHE A 225 -11.30 0.14 13.00
C PHE A 225 -12.76 -0.27 12.72
N PRO A 226 -13.75 0.25 13.47
CA PRO A 226 -15.13 -0.27 13.43
C PRO A 226 -15.94 0.15 12.19
N TYR A 227 -15.41 1.04 11.37
CA TYR A 227 -16.11 1.64 10.21
C TYR A 227 -15.34 1.45 8.90
N GLU A 228 -14.51 0.40 8.81
CA GLU A 228 -14.00 -0.09 7.51
C GLU A 228 -15.09 -0.81 6.72
#